data_AF-A0A4U7CHU8-F1
#
_entry.id   AF-A0A4U7CHU8-F1
#
_cell.length_a   1.000
_cell.length_b   1.000
_cell.length_c   1.000
_cell.angle_alpha   90.00
_cell.angle_beta   90.00
_cell.angle_gamma   90.00
#
_symmetry.space_group_name_H-M   'P 1'
#
loop_
_entity.id
_entity.type
_entity.pdbx_description
1 polymer ?
#
loop_
_entity_poly.entity_id
_entity_poly.type
_entity_poly.pdbx_seq_one_letter_code
_entity_poly.pdbx_strand_id
1 'polypeptide(L)'
;MRNQRGPSNFEKRYESFRDDDGEWSFEIQEYQDDLNLITPSDVPATLTPKEAYRAVVFLEGFIQEKKSTEEWSDSALDKFSKFESTKEVEAVAKALRELSNQNEPN
;
A
#
# COMPACT_ATOMS: atom_id res chain seq x y z
N MET A 1 -21.55 37.71 11.61
CA MET A 1 -22.22 36.40 11.60
C MET A 1 -21.38 35.43 10.76
N ARG A 2 -20.74 34.44 11.39
CA ARG A 2 -19.91 33.43 10.70
C ARG A 2 -20.85 32.41 10.06
N ASN A 3 -20.82 32.28 8.73
CA ASN A 3 -21.52 31.21 8.03
C ASN A 3 -20.87 29.86 8.40
N GLN A 4 -21.55 29.08 9.24
CA GLN A 4 -21.25 27.66 9.39
C GLN A 4 -21.65 26.97 8.09
N ARG A 5 -20.68 26.63 7.23
CA ARG A 5 -20.90 25.63 6.18
C ARG A 5 -21.15 24.31 6.91
N GLY A 6 -22.40 23.85 6.91
CA GLY A 6 -22.71 22.49 7.33
C GLY A 6 -21.94 21.48 6.47
N PRO A 7 -21.61 20.30 7.02
CA PRO A 7 -20.84 19.30 6.30
C PRO A 7 -21.53 18.98 4.99
N SER A 8 -20.77 19.02 3.90
CA SER A 8 -21.28 18.66 2.58
C SER A 8 -21.84 17.23 2.61
N ASN A 9 -22.80 16.87 1.75
CA ASN A 9 -23.33 15.49 1.69
C ASN A 9 -22.24 14.42 1.46
N PHE A 10 -21.05 14.82 1.01
CA PHE A 10 -19.87 13.96 0.90
C PHE A 10 -19.22 13.64 2.25
N GLU A 11 -19.19 14.59 3.19
CA GLU A 11 -18.61 14.39 4.53
C GLU A 11 -19.44 13.39 5.34
N LYS A 12 -20.78 13.50 5.26
CA LYS A 12 -21.71 12.57 5.92
C LYS A 12 -21.59 11.12 5.45
N ARG A 13 -21.15 10.89 4.20
CA ARG A 13 -20.98 9.53 3.67
C ARG A 13 -19.91 8.75 4.44
N TYR A 14 -18.92 9.45 5.01
CA TYR A 14 -17.77 8.82 5.65
C TYR A 14 -17.77 8.96 7.17
N GLU A 15 -18.78 9.62 7.76
CA GLU A 15 -18.94 9.72 9.22
C GLU A 15 -19.04 8.35 9.90
N SER A 16 -19.54 7.32 9.21
CA SER A 16 -19.61 5.94 9.72
C SER A 16 -18.25 5.25 9.87
N PHE A 17 -17.16 5.84 9.36
CA PHE A 17 -15.79 5.36 9.53
C PHE A 17 -15.04 6.14 10.60
N ARG A 18 -15.75 6.89 11.44
CA ARG A 18 -15.18 7.50 12.64
C ARG A 18 -15.62 6.69 13.85
N ASP A 19 -14.68 6.45 14.76
CA ASP A 19 -14.99 5.84 16.05
C ASP A 19 -15.68 6.85 16.99
N ASP A 20 -16.03 6.39 18.19
CA ASP A 20 -16.74 7.18 19.19
C ASP A 20 -15.95 8.41 19.68
N ASP A 21 -14.62 8.41 19.50
CA ASP A 21 -13.72 9.52 19.81
C ASP A 21 -13.57 10.50 18.62
N GLY A 22 -14.15 10.16 17.46
CA GLY A 22 -14.12 10.97 16.24
C GLY A 22 -12.87 10.76 15.39
N GLU A 23 -12.04 9.78 15.74
CA GLU A 23 -10.86 9.36 14.99
C GLU A 23 -11.26 8.44 13.84
N TRP A 24 -10.47 8.44 12.77
CA TRP A 24 -10.76 7.62 11.60
C TRP A 24 -10.42 6.15 11.88
N SER A 25 -11.42 5.27 11.81
CA SER A 25 -11.30 3.83 11.93
C SER A 25 -11.63 3.15 10.59
N PHE A 26 -10.58 2.80 9.84
CA PHE A 26 -10.71 1.97 8.65
C PHE A 26 -10.21 0.57 8.97
N GLU A 27 -11.10 -0.41 8.98
CA GLU A 27 -10.71 -1.82 9.05
C GLU A 27 -10.44 -2.32 7.62
N ILE A 28 -9.17 -2.41 7.25
CA ILE A 28 -8.76 -2.97 5.95
C ILE A 28 -8.42 -4.44 6.22
N GLN A 29 -9.35 -5.35 5.91
CA GLN A 29 -9.27 -6.76 6.28
C GLN A 29 -8.35 -7.62 5.39
N GLU A 30 -7.79 -7.10 4.30
CA GLU A 30 -7.04 -7.89 3.30
C GLU A 30 -5.58 -7.39 3.16
N TYR A 31 -4.82 -7.36 4.26
CA TYR A 31 -3.44 -6.85 4.25
C TYR A 31 -2.36 -7.92 4.02
N GLN A 32 -2.64 -9.19 4.34
CA GLN A 32 -1.60 -10.24 4.43
C GLN A 32 -1.58 -11.18 3.21
N ASP A 33 -2.74 -11.51 2.67
CA ASP A 33 -2.85 -12.37 1.48
C ASP A 33 -2.39 -11.65 0.20
N ASP A 34 -2.57 -10.32 0.13
CA ASP A 34 -2.12 -9.48 -0.98
C ASP A 34 -0.58 -9.36 -1.08
N LEU A 35 0.15 -9.44 0.04
CA LEU A 35 1.63 -9.48 0.06
C LEU A 35 2.18 -10.78 -0.52
N ASN A 36 1.49 -11.90 -0.31
CA ASN A 36 1.90 -13.19 -0.85
C ASN A 36 1.57 -13.37 -2.34
N LEU A 37 0.75 -12.49 -2.93
CA LEU A 37 0.48 -12.41 -4.36
C LEU A 37 1.54 -11.61 -5.13
N ILE A 38 2.25 -10.69 -4.47
CA ILE A 38 3.35 -9.93 -5.07
C ILE A 38 4.63 -10.73 -4.87
N THR A 39 4.85 -11.71 -5.74
CA THR A 39 6.02 -12.57 -5.66
C THR A 39 7.05 -12.14 -6.69
N PRO A 40 8.37 -12.23 -6.41
CA PRO A 40 9.41 -11.95 -7.42
C PRO A 40 9.29 -12.84 -8.68
N SER A 41 8.61 -13.99 -8.56
CA SER A 41 8.31 -14.92 -9.65
C SER A 41 7.03 -14.57 -10.42
N ASP A 42 6.12 -13.80 -9.81
CA ASP A 42 4.80 -13.40 -10.33
C ASP A 42 4.76 -11.91 -10.71
N VAL A 43 5.91 -11.27 -10.92
CA VAL A 43 5.97 -10.04 -11.73
C VAL A 43 6.18 -10.48 -13.18
N PRO A 44 5.11 -10.81 -13.94
CA PRO A 44 5.28 -11.13 -15.35
C PRO A 44 5.97 -9.97 -16.05
N ALA A 45 6.84 -10.28 -17.03
CA ALA A 45 7.45 -9.28 -17.89
C ALA A 45 6.42 -8.41 -18.65
N THR A 46 5.14 -8.78 -18.58
CA THR A 46 3.99 -8.08 -19.16
C THR A 46 3.20 -7.26 -18.13
N LEU A 47 3.72 -7.02 -16.92
CA LEU A 47 3.03 -6.21 -15.91
C LEU A 47 2.71 -4.83 -16.51
N THR A 48 1.43 -4.48 -16.58
CA THR A 48 1.04 -3.16 -17.08
C THR A 48 1.49 -2.08 -16.10
N PRO A 49 1.71 -0.83 -16.55
CA PRO A 49 2.06 0.28 -15.65
C PRO A 49 1.06 0.44 -14.49
N LYS A 50 -0.22 0.16 -14.74
CA LYS A 50 -1.29 0.21 -13.72
C LYS A 50 -1.15 -0.90 -12.67
N GLU A 51 -0.81 -2.11 -13.09
CA GLU A 51 -0.55 -3.22 -12.16
C GLU A 51 0.74 -2.98 -11.37
N ALA A 52 1.77 -2.44 -12.02
CA ALA A 52 3.01 -2.04 -11.37
C ALA A 52 2.75 -0.97 -10.31
N TYR A 53 1.91 0.03 -10.62
CA TYR A 53 1.50 1.07 -9.68
C TYR A 53 0.82 0.49 -8.43
N ARG A 54 -0.09 -0.46 -8.60
CA ARG A 54 -0.79 -1.09 -7.47
C ARG A 54 0.18 -1.86 -6.58
N ALA A 55 1.05 -2.68 -7.19
CA ALA A 55 2.02 -3.47 -6.45
C ALA A 55 3.04 -2.60 -5.70
N VAL A 56 3.53 -1.52 -6.32
CA VAL A 56 4.52 -0.64 -5.67
C VAL A 56 3.93 0.18 -4.53
N VAL A 57 2.72 0.73 -4.67
CA VAL A 57 2.07 1.51 -3.59
C VAL A 57 1.92 0.64 -2.35
N PHE A 58 1.58 -0.62 -2.56
CA PHE A 58 1.41 -1.57 -1.50
C PHE A 58 2.74 -1.97 -0.83
N LEU A 59 3.77 -2.31 -1.59
CA LEU A 59 5.11 -2.60 -1.04
C LEU A 59 5.71 -1.41 -0.29
N GLU A 60 5.58 -0.20 -0.83
CA GLU A 60 6.04 1.01 -0.14
C GLU A 60 5.29 1.25 1.17
N GLY A 61 3.97 1.00 1.20
CA GLY A 61 3.17 1.05 2.41
C GLY A 61 3.66 0.07 3.48
N PHE A 62 3.90 -1.19 3.10
CA PHE A 62 4.46 -2.21 3.99
C PHE A 62 5.84 -1.82 4.55
N ILE A 63 6.75 -1.36 3.67
CA ILE A 63 8.08 -0.87 4.08
C ILE A 63 7.94 0.28 5.07
N GLN A 64 7.06 1.24 4.79
CA GLN A 64 6.86 2.42 5.63
C GLN A 64 6.28 2.06 7.00
N GLU A 65 5.29 1.17 7.05
CA GLU A 65 4.71 0.65 8.30
C GLU A 65 5.79 -0.01 9.16
N LYS A 66 6.57 -0.92 8.59
CA LYS A 66 7.62 -1.62 9.35
C LYS A 66 8.77 -0.70 9.76
N LYS A 67 9.07 0.33 8.98
CA LYS A 67 10.03 1.36 9.39
C LYS A 67 9.50 2.23 10.53
N SER A 68 8.21 2.57 10.54
CA SER A 68 7.62 3.42 11.58
C SER A 68 7.47 2.70 12.93
N THR A 69 7.36 1.37 12.92
CA THR A 69 7.34 0.54 14.12
C THR A 69 8.72 0.04 14.58
N GLU A 70 9.81 0.49 13.94
CA GLU A 70 11.19 0.00 14.16
C GLU A 70 11.37 -1.52 13.93
N GLU A 71 10.45 -2.16 13.22
CA GLU A 71 10.48 -3.60 12.91
C GLU A 71 11.16 -3.92 11.57
N TRP A 72 11.72 -2.92 10.87
CA TRP A 72 12.33 -3.14 9.55
C TRP A 72 13.67 -3.88 9.62
N SER A 73 13.58 -5.20 9.53
CA SER A 73 14.70 -6.13 9.42
C SER A 73 14.24 -7.39 8.68
N ASP A 74 15.15 -8.31 8.34
CA ASP A 74 14.79 -9.50 7.57
C ASP A 74 13.74 -10.40 8.29
N SER A 75 13.62 -10.32 9.61
CA SER A 75 12.55 -11.00 10.36
C SER A 75 11.15 -10.44 10.11
N ALA A 76 11.04 -9.20 9.60
CA ALA A 76 9.76 -8.66 9.13
C ALA A 76 9.18 -9.48 7.97
N LEU A 77 10.02 -10.32 7.33
CA LEU A 77 9.69 -11.17 6.21
C LEU A 77 9.40 -12.62 6.60
N ASP A 78 9.43 -12.97 7.89
CA ASP A 78 9.20 -14.34 8.36
C ASP A 78 7.83 -14.91 7.90
N LYS A 79 6.87 -14.03 7.61
CA LYS A 79 5.54 -14.37 7.09
C LYS A 79 5.42 -14.29 5.55
N PHE A 80 6.47 -13.84 4.87
CA PHE A 80 6.52 -13.60 3.43
C PHE A 80 7.62 -14.46 2.80
N SER A 81 7.29 -15.72 2.49
CA SER A 81 8.26 -16.69 1.93
C SER A 81 8.78 -16.36 0.53
N LYS A 82 8.35 -15.23 -0.03
CA LYS A 82 8.64 -14.79 -1.39
C LYS A 82 9.81 -13.81 -1.46
N PHE A 83 10.23 -13.24 -0.34
CA PHE A 83 11.39 -12.35 -0.27
C PHE A 83 12.43 -12.95 0.66
N GLU A 84 13.68 -12.96 0.23
CA GLU A 84 14.82 -13.46 1.00
C GLU A 84 15.41 -12.39 1.93
N SER A 85 15.16 -11.12 1.65
CA SER A 85 15.66 -10.01 2.46
C SER A 85 14.87 -8.72 2.26
N THR A 86 14.93 -7.83 3.26
CA THR A 86 14.38 -6.47 3.19
C THR A 86 14.94 -5.66 2.02
N LYS A 87 16.21 -5.90 1.66
CA LYS A 87 16.85 -5.28 0.49
C LYS A 87 16.23 -5.71 -0.83
N GLU A 88 15.81 -6.98 -0.92
CA GLU A 88 15.10 -7.48 -2.11
C GLU A 88 13.74 -6.80 -2.24
N VAL A 89 13.01 -6.64 -1.14
CA VAL A 89 11.72 -5.92 -1.13
C VAL A 89 11.91 -4.47 -1.61
N GLU A 90 12.92 -3.76 -1.11
CA GLU A 90 13.24 -2.39 -1.56
C GLU A 90 13.62 -2.34 -3.04
N ALA A 91 14.38 -3.32 -3.53
CA ALA A 91 14.76 -3.41 -4.94
C ALA A 91 13.54 -3.66 -5.85
N VAL A 92 12.63 -4.54 -5.45
CA VAL A 92 11.40 -4.84 -6.18
C VAL A 92 10.46 -3.62 -6.18
N ALA A 93 10.30 -2.95 -5.03
CA ALA A 93 9.52 -1.71 -4.94
C ALA A 93 10.07 -0.64 -5.91
N LYS A 94 11.40 -0.48 -5.97
CA LYS A 94 12.03 0.45 -6.91
C LYS A 94 11.76 0.09 -8.37
N ALA A 95 11.91 -1.19 -8.75
CA ALA A 95 11.66 -1.65 -10.11
C ALA A 95 10.20 -1.45 -10.53
N LEU A 96 9.25 -1.76 -9.65
CA LEU A 96 7.82 -1.54 -9.89
C LEU A 96 7.49 -0.05 -9.97
N ARG A 97 8.16 0.82 -9.19
CA ARG A 97 8.00 2.28 -9.31
C ARG A 97 8.41 2.76 -10.70
N GLU A 98 9.56 2.29 -11.19
CA GLU A 98 10.05 2.63 -12.52
C GLU A 98 9.08 2.16 -13.61
N LEU A 99 8.60 0.91 -13.54
CA LEU A 99 7.60 0.38 -14.47
C LEU A 99 6.27 1.15 -14.41
N SER A 100 5.80 1.52 -13.22
CA SER A 100 4.54 2.26 -13.04
C SER A 100 4.56 3.66 -13.67
N ASN A 101 5.75 4.23 -13.80
CA ASN A 101 5.96 5.55 -14.38
C ASN A 101 6.19 5.49 -15.90
N GLN A 102 6.32 4.30 -16.49
CA GLN A 102 6.34 4.14 -17.94
C GLN A 102 4.91 4.36 -18.45
N ASN A 103 4.62 5.57 -18.94
CA ASN A 103 3.36 5.83 -19.63
C ASN A 103 3.18 4.84 -20.79
N GLU A 104 1.99 4.25 -20.92
CA GLU A 104 1.58 3.59 -22.16
C GLU A 104 1.89 4.53 -23.33
N PRO A 105 2.50 4.06 -24.43
CA PRO A 105 2.63 4.87 -25.62
C PRO A 105 1.23 5.25 -26.08
N ASN A 106 0.92 6.55 -26.05
CA ASN A 106 -0.29 7.14 -26.65
C ASN A 106 -0.45 6.72 -28.12
#